data_AF-A0A379FFD3-F1
#
_entry.id   AF-A0A379FFD3-F1
#
_cell.length_a   1.000
_cell.length_b   1.000
_cell.length_c   1.000
_cell.angle_alpha   90.00
_cell.angle_beta   90.00
_cell.angle_gamma   90.00
#
_symmetry.space_group_name_H-M   'P 1'
#
loop_
_entity.id
_entity.type
_entity.pdbx_description
1 polymer ?
#
loop_
_entity_poly.entity_id
_entity_poly.type
_entity_poly.pdbx_seq_one_letter_code
_entity_poly.pdbx_strand_id
1 'polypeptide(L)'
;MSNITKINHPIISSYVYEFIRENEIEEPYSFDQHLVFEMFLNSLVLEIYTNDTTASYQDMETGTAIGIDGVAIFVADKLVTSIEDVDLIISDLKRFDVNFYFTQAKTTESFIRQDMNDFFNAVIKFFSFDRIAV
;
A
#
# COMPACT_ATOMS: atom_id res chain seq x y z
N MET A 1 -0.55 -21.64 2.23
CA MET A 1 0.62 -21.77 1.35
C MET A 1 0.57 -20.58 0.42
N SER A 2 1.47 -19.62 0.58
CA SER A 2 1.58 -18.50 -0.36
C SER A 2 1.92 -19.06 -1.73
N ASN A 3 1.21 -18.61 -2.76
CA ASN A 3 1.53 -18.96 -4.13
C ASN A 3 2.83 -18.23 -4.48
N ILE A 4 3.91 -18.97 -4.72
CA ILE A 4 5.17 -18.38 -5.17
C ILE A 4 4.96 -17.83 -6.59
N THR A 5 4.88 -16.51 -6.72
CA THR A 5 4.68 -15.84 -8.00
C THR A 5 6.01 -15.40 -8.60
N LYS A 6 6.18 -15.62 -9.91
CA LYS A 6 7.29 -15.06 -10.70
C LYS A 6 6.75 -14.08 -11.72
N ILE A 7 7.40 -12.93 -11.82
CA ILE A 7 7.06 -11.88 -12.77
C ILE A 7 7.86 -12.09 -14.05
N ASN A 8 7.17 -12.27 -15.17
CA ASN A 8 7.82 -12.48 -16.48
C ASN A 8 8.23 -11.16 -17.14
N HIS A 9 7.62 -10.03 -16.77
CA HIS A 9 7.93 -8.74 -17.37
C HIS A 9 9.33 -8.27 -16.96
N PRO A 10 10.29 -8.14 -17.90
CA PRO A 10 11.71 -8.03 -17.57
C PRO A 10 12.05 -6.75 -16.79
N ILE A 11 11.38 -5.64 -17.09
CA ILE A 11 11.60 -4.37 -16.40
C ILE A 11 11.09 -4.42 -14.96
N ILE A 12 9.89 -4.97 -14.74
CA ILE A 12 9.29 -5.07 -13.40
C ILE A 12 10.12 -6.04 -12.56
N SER A 13 10.51 -7.18 -13.16
CA SER A 13 11.38 -8.15 -12.52
C SER A 13 12.70 -7.52 -12.09
N SER A 14 13.34 -6.68 -12.93
CA SER A 14 14.57 -5.96 -12.56
C SER A 14 14.37 -5.07 -11.33
N TYR A 15 13.31 -4.24 -11.30
CA TYR A 15 13.02 -3.38 -10.16
C TYR A 15 12.75 -4.18 -8.88
N VAL A 16 12.00 -5.27 -8.98
CA VAL A 16 11.73 -6.17 -7.84
C VAL A 16 13.02 -6.79 -7.31
N TYR A 17 13.93 -7.23 -8.18
CA TYR A 17 15.22 -7.78 -7.75
C TYR A 17 16.12 -6.74 -7.08
N GLU A 18 16.15 -5.51 -7.60
CA GLU A 18 16.88 -4.40 -6.98
C GLU A 18 16.30 -4.08 -5.60
N PHE A 19 14.97 -4.01 -5.49
CA PHE A 19 14.26 -3.76 -4.24
C PHE A 19 14.53 -4.83 -3.17
N ILE A 20 14.54 -6.12 -3.54
CA ILE A 20 14.91 -7.24 -2.64
C ILE A 20 16.30 -7.04 -2.09
N ARG A 21 17.26 -6.68 -2.96
CA ARG A 21 18.66 -6.51 -2.57
C ARG A 21 18.84 -5.31 -1.65
N GLU A 22 18.20 -4.19 -1.95
CA GLU A 22 18.33 -2.94 -1.20
C GLU A 22 17.69 -3.02 0.19
N ASN A 23 16.57 -3.75 0.31
CA ASN A 23 15.84 -3.92 1.57
C ASN A 23 16.15 -5.24 2.28
N GLU A 24 17.16 -5.98 1.80
CA GLU A 24 17.62 -7.26 2.38
C GLU A 24 16.46 -8.25 2.65
N ILE A 25 15.49 -8.35 1.73
CA ILE A 25 14.29 -9.16 1.94
C ILE A 25 14.67 -10.64 1.97
N GLU A 26 14.52 -11.25 3.14
CA GLU A 26 14.92 -12.64 3.39
C GLU A 26 13.96 -13.67 2.76
N GLU A 27 14.48 -14.88 2.59
CA GLU A 27 13.67 -16.05 2.27
C GLU A 27 12.81 -16.45 3.50
N PRO A 28 11.55 -16.91 3.31
CA PRO A 28 10.91 -17.21 2.03
C PRO A 28 10.13 -16.04 1.41
N TYR A 29 10.14 -14.84 2.02
CA TYR A 29 9.34 -13.70 1.54
C TYR A 29 9.76 -13.24 0.14
N SER A 30 11.07 -13.23 -0.12
CA SER A 30 11.61 -12.87 -1.44
C SER A 30 11.27 -13.86 -2.57
N PHE A 31 10.72 -15.03 -2.26
CA PHE A 31 10.29 -15.99 -3.29
C PHE A 31 9.02 -15.55 -4.01
N ASP A 32 8.12 -14.85 -3.33
CA ASP A 32 6.89 -14.35 -3.94
C ASP A 32 7.10 -12.94 -4.50
N GLN A 33 7.44 -12.87 -5.79
CA GLN A 33 7.71 -11.59 -6.44
C GLN A 33 6.48 -10.68 -6.52
N HIS A 34 5.27 -11.23 -6.39
CA HIS A 34 4.07 -10.40 -6.36
C HIS A 34 3.99 -9.60 -5.07
N LEU A 35 4.19 -10.27 -3.93
CA LEU A 35 4.25 -9.63 -2.62
C LEU A 35 5.37 -8.58 -2.57
N VAL A 36 6.56 -8.91 -3.08
CA VAL A 36 7.66 -7.95 -3.14
C VAL A 36 7.33 -6.75 -4.03
N PHE A 37 6.60 -6.98 -5.12
CA PHE A 37 6.15 -5.89 -5.98
C PHE A 37 5.13 -4.98 -5.28
N GLU A 38 4.24 -5.52 -4.44
CA GLU A 38 3.36 -4.72 -3.57
C GLU A 38 4.18 -3.85 -2.61
N MET A 39 5.17 -4.42 -1.92
CA MET A 39 6.08 -3.70 -1.02
C MET A 39 6.82 -2.57 -1.76
N PHE A 40 7.29 -2.83 -2.98
CA PHE A 40 7.94 -1.82 -3.82
C PHE A 40 6.99 -0.69 -4.22
N LEU A 41 5.73 -0.99 -4.59
CA LEU A 41 4.76 0.06 -4.91
C LEU A 41 4.45 0.93 -3.68
N ASN A 42 4.36 0.33 -2.50
CA ASN A 42 4.18 1.07 -1.25
C ASN A 42 5.38 1.98 -0.97
N SER A 43 6.61 1.51 -1.16
CA SER A 43 7.80 2.36 -0.97
C SER A 43 7.81 3.57 -1.91
N LEU A 44 7.39 3.40 -3.16
CA LEU A 44 7.29 4.51 -4.13
C LEU A 44 6.25 5.56 -3.71
N VAL A 45 5.09 5.14 -3.20
CA VAL A 45 4.08 6.07 -2.69
C VAL A 45 4.66 6.88 -1.53
N LEU A 46 5.32 6.21 -0.58
CA LEU A 46 5.96 6.88 0.54
C LEU A 46 7.04 7.85 0.07
N GLU A 47 7.95 7.45 -0.82
CA GLU A 47 9.02 8.33 -1.32
C GLU A 47 8.49 9.59 -2.03
N ILE A 48 7.36 9.49 -2.73
CA ILE A 48 6.78 10.63 -3.46
C ILE A 48 6.01 11.57 -2.54
N TYR A 49 5.28 11.03 -1.55
CA TYR A 49 4.28 11.79 -0.80
C TYR A 49 4.63 12.03 0.68
N THR A 50 5.58 11.29 1.25
CA THR A 50 6.07 11.52 2.61
C THR A 50 7.43 12.20 2.60
N ASN A 51 7.65 13.07 3.58
CA ASN A 51 8.99 13.55 3.93
C ASN A 51 9.55 12.82 5.16
N ASP A 52 8.82 11.84 5.68
CA ASP A 52 9.23 11.05 6.84
C ASP A 52 10.23 9.97 6.42
N THR A 53 11.49 10.14 6.82
CA THR A 53 12.56 9.19 6.55
C THR A 53 12.44 7.90 7.36
N THR A 54 11.54 7.85 8.34
CA THR A 54 11.27 6.67 9.17
C THR A 54 10.10 5.84 8.65
N ALA A 55 9.32 6.38 7.72
CA ALA A 55 8.22 5.67 7.08
C ALA A 55 8.76 4.49 6.27
N SER A 56 8.10 3.35 6.43
CA SER A 56 8.49 2.09 5.80
C SER A 56 7.35 1.54 4.97
N TYR A 57 7.65 0.78 3.91
CA TYR A 57 6.63 0.23 3.03
C TYR A 57 5.60 -0.66 3.76
N GLN A 58 5.99 -1.21 4.92
CA GLN A 58 5.14 -1.97 5.83
C GLN A 58 4.01 -1.14 6.42
N ASP A 59 4.19 0.17 6.58
CA ASP A 59 3.19 1.08 7.16
C ASP A 59 1.94 1.21 6.28
N MET A 60 2.05 0.80 5.01
CA MET A 60 0.93 0.78 4.07
C MET A 60 0.25 -0.58 3.95
N GLU A 61 0.81 -1.67 4.50
CA GLU A 61 0.31 -3.02 4.26
C GLU A 61 -1.11 -3.22 4.82
N THR A 62 -2.00 -3.79 4.00
CA THR A 62 -3.40 -4.07 4.39
C THR A 62 -3.63 -5.53 4.81
N GLY A 63 -2.60 -6.37 4.74
CA GLY A 63 -2.64 -7.78 5.08
C GLY A 63 -3.58 -8.57 4.18
N THR A 64 -4.74 -8.97 4.70
CA THR A 64 -5.71 -9.85 4.00
C THR A 64 -6.89 -9.10 3.40
N ALA A 65 -6.81 -7.77 3.30
CA ALA A 65 -7.85 -6.97 2.70
C ALA A 65 -8.07 -7.38 1.22
N ILE A 66 -9.34 -7.47 0.82
CA ILE A 66 -9.68 -7.81 -0.56
C ILE A 66 -9.68 -6.53 -1.39
N GLY A 67 -8.88 -6.54 -2.45
CA GLY A 67 -8.91 -5.54 -3.50
C GLY A 67 -7.99 -4.34 -3.29
N ILE A 68 -7.47 -4.11 -2.08
CA ILE A 68 -6.50 -3.05 -1.76
C ILE A 68 -5.28 -3.72 -1.15
N ASP A 69 -4.12 -3.52 -1.77
CA ASP A 69 -2.84 -4.13 -1.32
C ASP A 69 -2.06 -3.16 -0.42
N GLY A 70 -2.26 -1.85 -0.60
CA GLY A 70 -1.69 -0.82 0.26
C GLY A 70 -2.60 0.38 0.48
N VAL A 71 -2.51 0.97 1.67
CA VAL A 71 -3.19 2.22 2.04
C VAL A 71 -2.24 3.15 2.81
N ALA A 72 -2.08 4.38 2.34
CA ALA A 72 -1.43 5.44 3.10
C ALA A 72 -2.43 6.55 3.40
N ILE A 73 -2.46 6.98 4.65
CA ILE A 73 -3.29 8.09 5.12
C ILE A 73 -2.36 9.19 5.56
N PHE A 74 -2.54 10.38 5.00
CA PHE A 74 -1.78 11.57 5.37
C PHE A 74 -2.70 12.60 5.99
N VAL A 75 -2.31 13.13 7.14
CA VAL A 75 -3.00 14.24 7.83
C VAL A 75 -2.00 15.39 7.93
N ALA A 76 -2.31 16.52 7.30
CA ALA A 76 -1.40 17.66 7.21
C ALA A 76 0.02 17.28 6.74
N ASP A 77 0.09 16.57 5.62
CA ASP A 77 1.33 16.08 4.97
C ASP A 77 2.19 15.11 5.80
N LYS A 78 1.64 14.60 6.92
CA LYS A 78 2.29 13.57 7.73
C LYS A 78 1.59 12.24 7.56
N LEU A 79 2.35 11.19 7.31
CA LEU A 79 1.85 9.82 7.33
C LEU A 79 1.34 9.50 8.74
N VAL A 80 0.14 8.93 8.84
CA VAL A 80 -0.43 8.46 10.11
C VAL A 80 -0.63 6.96 10.05
N THR A 81 -0.19 6.25 11.09
CA THR A 81 -0.35 4.79 11.21
C THR A 81 -1.23 4.41 12.40
N SER A 82 -1.49 5.37 13.30
CA SER A 82 -2.34 5.19 14.47
C SER A 82 -3.35 6.33 14.65
N ILE A 83 -4.37 6.10 15.48
CA ILE A 83 -5.35 7.14 15.84
C ILE A 83 -4.68 8.21 16.70
N GLU A 84 -3.72 7.79 17.53
CA GLU A 84 -2.93 8.68 18.39
C GLU A 84 -2.14 9.70 17.56
N ASP A 85 -1.58 9.31 16.41
CA ASP A 85 -0.89 10.24 15.51
C ASP A 85 -1.83 11.35 15.02
N VAL A 86 -3.07 10.96 14.67
CA VAL A 86 -4.10 11.90 14.23
C VAL A 86 -4.42 12.88 15.36
N ASP A 87 -4.69 12.40 16.57
CA ASP A 87 -5.01 13.22 17.73
C ASP A 87 -3.90 14.24 18.04
N LEU A 88 -2.63 13.82 17.95
CA LEU A 88 -1.48 14.70 18.12
C LEU A 88 -1.46 15.80 17.06
N ILE A 89 -1.63 15.44 15.78
CA ILE A 89 -1.57 16.39 14.67
C ILE A 89 -2.73 17.40 14.72
N ILE A 90 -3.95 16.95 15.00
CA ILE A 90 -5.12 17.84 15.01
C ILE A 90 -5.18 18.75 16.24
N SER A 91 -4.55 18.36 17.36
CA SER A 91 -4.53 19.17 18.58
C SER A 91 -3.89 20.55 18.36
N ASP A 92 -2.93 20.65 17.44
CA ASP A 92 -2.20 21.87 17.12
C ASP A 92 -2.75 22.61 15.88
N LEU A 93 -3.65 21.99 15.10
CA LEU A 93 -4.10 22.49 13.81
C LEU A 93 -5.60 22.79 13.79
N LYS A 94 -5.95 24.04 13.46
CA LYS A 94 -7.36 24.45 13.28
C LYS A 94 -7.98 23.98 11.96
N ARG A 95 -7.15 23.72 10.95
CA ARG A 95 -7.53 23.22 9.63
C ARG A 95 -6.39 22.35 9.11
N PHE A 96 -6.75 21.23 8.50
CA PHE A 96 -5.83 20.28 7.91
C PHE A 96 -6.52 19.60 6.73
N ASP A 97 -5.72 19.16 5.77
CA ASP A 97 -6.17 18.32 4.68
C ASP A 97 -5.84 16.85 4.99
N VAL A 98 -6.68 15.95 4.50
CA VAL A 98 -6.47 14.50 4.63
C VAL A 98 -6.39 13.90 3.23
N ASN A 99 -5.27 13.24 2.94
CA ASN A 99 -5.04 12.56 1.66
C ASN A 99 -5.00 11.04 1.88
N PHE A 100 -5.68 10.29 1.02
CA PHE A 100 -5.69 8.84 1.02
C PHE A 100 -5.08 8.33 -0.29
N TYR A 101 -4.08 7.46 -0.19
CA TYR A 101 -3.48 6.78 -1.32
C TYR A 101 -3.75 5.29 -1.21
N PHE A 102 -4.49 4.74 -2.17
CA PHE A 102 -4.77 3.31 -2.26
C PHE A 102 -3.99 2.71 -3.43
N THR A 103 -3.34 1.58 -3.20
CA THR A 103 -2.59 0.85 -4.22
C THR A 103 -3.20 -0.54 -4.43
N GLN A 104 -3.18 -0.98 -5.70
CA GLN A 104 -3.41 -2.37 -6.08
C GLN A 104 -2.33 -2.76 -7.09
N ALA A 105 -1.53 -3.77 -6.76
CA ALA A 105 -0.49 -4.30 -7.60
C ALA A 105 -1.08 -5.29 -8.62
N LYS A 106 -0.60 -5.23 -9.86
CA LYS A 106 -0.89 -6.23 -10.89
C LYS A 106 0.40 -6.68 -11.55
N THR A 107 0.66 -7.97 -11.49
CA THR A 107 1.84 -8.61 -12.08
C THR A 107 1.50 -9.45 -13.30
N THR A 108 0.21 -9.60 -13.61
CA THR A 108 -0.28 -10.32 -14.79
C THR A 108 -0.32 -9.40 -16.02
N GLU A 109 -0.03 -9.96 -17.19
CA GLU A 109 -0.07 -9.19 -18.46
C GLU A 109 -1.50 -8.89 -18.91
N SER A 110 -2.47 -9.67 -18.44
CA SER A 110 -3.88 -9.53 -18.81
C SER A 110 -4.58 -8.50 -17.95
N PHE A 111 -5.30 -7.57 -18.58
CA PHE A 111 -6.23 -6.69 -17.87
C PHE A 111 -7.46 -7.48 -17.39
N ILE A 112 -7.59 -7.68 -16.08
CA ILE A 112 -8.72 -8.37 -15.47
C ILE A 112 -9.69 -7.32 -14.90
N ARG A 113 -10.87 -7.20 -15.53
CA ARG A 113 -11.91 -6.24 -15.14
C ARG A 113 -12.42 -6.48 -13.71
N GLN A 114 -12.48 -7.74 -13.29
CA GLN A 114 -13.00 -8.12 -11.98
C GLN A 114 -12.19 -7.48 -10.85
N ASP A 115 -10.87 -7.67 -10.81
CA ASP A 115 -10.08 -7.10 -9.72
C ASP A 115 -10.02 -5.57 -9.75
N MET A 116 -10.27 -4.93 -10.90
CA MET A 116 -10.47 -3.49 -10.94
C MET A 116 -11.78 -3.05 -10.27
N ASN A 117 -12.88 -3.76 -10.56
CA ASN A 117 -14.13 -3.53 -9.85
C ASN A 117 -13.95 -3.78 -8.34
N ASP A 118 -13.20 -4.81 -7.96
CA ASP A 118 -12.96 -5.13 -6.56
C ASP A 118 -12.17 -4.02 -5.86
N PHE A 119 -11.13 -3.45 -6.49
CA PHE A 119 -10.42 -2.28 -5.98
C PHE A 119 -11.35 -1.08 -5.78
N PHE A 120 -12.11 -0.69 -6.81
CA PHE A 120 -13.03 0.46 -6.69
C PHE A 120 -14.10 0.24 -5.63
N ASN A 121 -14.66 -0.97 -5.56
CA ASN A 121 -15.65 -1.32 -4.54
C ASN A 121 -15.05 -1.30 -3.14
N ALA A 122 -13.81 -1.75 -2.97
CA ALA A 122 -13.10 -1.72 -1.70
C ALA A 122 -12.84 -0.28 -1.25
N VAL A 123 -12.40 0.61 -2.15
CA VAL A 123 -12.21 2.04 -1.86
C VAL A 123 -13.54 2.70 -1.48
N ILE A 124 -14.61 2.48 -2.24
CA ILE A 124 -15.95 3.01 -1.90
C ILE A 124 -16.39 2.49 -0.53
N LYS A 125 -16.20 1.19 -0.26
CA LYS A 125 -16.57 0.56 1.01
C LYS A 125 -15.78 1.15 2.19
N PHE A 126 -14.49 1.46 1.99
CA PHE A 126 -13.64 2.09 3.00
C PHE A 126 -14.24 3.41 3.50
N PHE A 127 -14.81 4.22 2.60
CA PHE A 127 -15.45 5.50 2.96
C PHE A 127 -16.95 5.38 3.30
N SER A 128 -17.57 4.22 3.14
CA SER A 128 -19.02 4.02 3.31
C SER A 128 -19.45 3.81 4.77
N PHE A 129 -18.90 4.60 5.71
CA PHE A 129 -19.13 4.47 7.16
C PHE A 129 -20.62 4.46 7.59
N ASP A 130 -21.54 4.88 6.72
CA ASP A 130 -23.00 4.94 6.95
C ASP A 130 -23.78 3.60 6.80
N ARG A 131 -23.13 2.44 6.64
CA ARG A 131 -23.83 1.13 6.51
C ARG A 131 -23.53 0.08 7.58
N ILE A 132 -22.99 0.47 8.73
CA ILE A 132 -22.92 -0.41 9.90
C ILE A 132 -23.45 0.34 11.12
N ALA A 133 -24.74 0.65 11.08
CA ALA A 133 -25.51 0.78 12.30
C ALA A 133 -25.88 -0.64 12.74
N VAL A 134 -25.25 -1.11 13.82
CA VAL A 134 -25.73 -2.23 14.63
C VAL A 134 -25.98 -1.69 16.03
#